data_AF-A0A2V7U2E6-F1
#
_entry.id   AF-A0A2V7U2E6-F1
#
_cell.length_a   1.000
_cell.length_b   1.000
_cell.length_c   1.000
_cell.angle_alpha   90.00
_cell.angle_beta   90.00
_cell.angle_gamma   90.00
#
_symmetry.space_group_name_H-M   'P 1'
#
loop_
_entity.id
_entity.type
_entity.pdbx_description
1 polymer ?
#
loop_
_entity_poly.entity_id
_entity_poly.type
_entity_poly.pdbx_seq_one_letter_code
_entity_poly.pdbx_strand_id
1 'polypeptide(L)' 'MNGTQSEEYLSVDQLSRRIPYRPKTIRNLMCQGVFLEGVHFTRLTGRPIFFWSRVEELLRKGSRNGR' A
#
# COMPACT_ATOMS: atom_id res chain seq x y z
N MET A 1 22.54 -3.29 -15.59
CA MET A 1 21.14 -3.25 -16.08
C MET A 1 20.29 -2.74 -14.94
N ASN A 2 20.12 -1.42 -14.84
CA ASN A 2 19.33 -0.83 -13.76
C ASN A 2 17.88 -0.86 -14.20
N GLY A 3 17.21 -2.00 -13.93
CA GLY A 3 15.78 -2.12 -14.17
C GLY A 3 15.08 -1.02 -13.40
N THR A 4 14.54 -0.03 -14.09
CA THR A 4 13.64 0.95 -13.53
C THR A 4 12.44 0.17 -13.00
N GLN A 5 12.41 -0.08 -11.69
CA GLN A 5 11.23 -0.59 -11.01
C GLN A 5 10.14 0.45 -11.25
N SER A 6 9.24 0.16 -12.18
CA SER A 6 8.07 0.99 -12.46
C SER A 6 7.30 1.16 -11.17
N GLU A 7 7.38 2.33 -10.55
CA GLU A 7 6.56 2.67 -9.39
C GLU A 7 5.12 2.76 -9.87
N GLU A 8 4.38 1.66 -9.72
CA GLU A 8 2.95 1.61 -10.00
C GLU A 8 2.19 2.35 -8.89
N TYR A 9 1.44 3.36 -9.29
CA TYR A 9 0.58 4.13 -8.41
C TYR A 9 -0.84 3.56 -8.46
N LEU A 10 -1.37 3.17 -7.31
CA LEU A 10 -2.67 2.53 -7.22
C LEU A 10 -3.60 3.33 -6.31
N SER A 11 -4.83 3.53 -6.76
CA SER A 11 -5.91 3.97 -5.86
C SER A 11 -6.31 2.84 -4.90
N VAL A 12 -7.08 3.18 -3.85
CA VAL A 12 -7.65 2.17 -2.93
C VAL A 12 -8.43 1.08 -3.68
N ASP A 13 -9.18 1.46 -4.72
CA ASP A 13 -9.97 0.52 -5.51
C ASP A 13 -9.07 -0.42 -6.32
N GLN A 14 -8.08 0.12 -7.03
CA GLN A 14 -7.11 -0.70 -7.78
C GLN A 14 -6.30 -1.61 -6.86
N LEU A 15 -5.87 -1.10 -5.71
CA LEU A 15 -5.17 -1.90 -4.72
C LEU A 15 -6.05 -3.06 -4.24
N SER A 16 -7.32 -2.80 -3.94
CA SER A 16 -8.28 -3.83 -3.51
C SER A 16 -8.59 -4.92 -4.54
N ARG A 17 -8.29 -4.67 -5.82
CA ARG A 17 -8.38 -5.68 -6.88
C ARG A 17 -7.13 -6.53 -6.98
N ARG A 18 -5.98 -6.00 -6.57
CA ARG A 18 -4.67 -6.65 -6.67
C ARG A 18 -4.32 -7.49 -5.45
N ILE A 19 -4.77 -7.06 -4.27
CA ILE A 19 -4.65 -7.83 -3.03
C ILE A 19 -6.04 -8.25 -2.57
N PRO A 20 -6.20 -9.41 -1.89
CA PRO A 20 -7.50 -9.93 -1.46
C PRO A 20 -8.09 -9.15 -0.26
N TYR A 21 -7.92 -7.83 -0.22
CA TYR A 21 -8.47 -6.96 0.80
C TYR A 21 -9.50 -6.02 0.22
N ARG A 22 -10.61 -5.88 0.93
CA ARG A 22 -11.66 -4.91 0.57
C ARG A 22 -11.15 -3.48 0.79
N PRO A 23 -11.68 -2.48 0.06
CA PRO A 23 -11.38 -1.06 0.29
C PRO A 23 -11.53 -0.63 1.76
N LYS A 24 -12.53 -1.18 2.46
CA LYS A 24 -12.75 -0.95 3.90
C LYS A 24 -11.58 -1.46 4.75
N THR A 25 -11.06 -2.65 4.47
CA THR A 25 -9.90 -3.23 5.16
C THR A 25 -8.67 -2.37 4.93
N ILE A 26 -8.42 -1.91 3.70
CA ILE A 26 -7.30 -1.01 3.38
C ILE A 26 -7.40 0.28 4.22
N ARG A 27 -8.59 0.89 4.29
CA ARG A 27 -8.82 2.08 5.13
C ARG A 27 -8.60 1.79 6.62
N ASN A 28 -9.06 0.65 7.12
CA ASN A 28 -8.78 0.24 8.49
C ASN A 28 -7.27 0.09 8.74
N LEU A 29 -6.52 -0.52 7.82
CA LEU A 29 -5.07 -0.64 7.92
C LEU A 29 -4.37 0.73 7.93
N MET A 30 -4.91 1.72 7.20
CA MET A 30 -4.44 3.11 7.33
C MET A 30 -4.73 3.68 8.73
N CYS A 31 -5.95 3.50 9.25
CA CYS A 31 -6.31 3.96 10.60
C CYS A 31 -5.53 3.24 11.72
N GLN A 32 -5.16 1.98 11.52
CA GLN A 32 -4.36 1.19 12.46
C GLN A 32 -2.86 1.51 12.38
N GLY A 33 -2.43 2.41 11.48
CA GLY A 33 -1.02 2.77 11.31
C GLY A 33 -0.18 1.71 10.60
N VAL A 34 -0.79 0.69 10.00
CA VAL A 34 -0.10 -0.33 9.19
C VAL A 34 0.34 0.29 7.86
N PHE A 35 -0.56 1.04 7.22
CA PHE A 35 -0.19 1.89 6.09
C PHE A 35 0.15 3.28 6.60
N LEU A 36 1.41 3.65 6.45
CA LEU A 36 1.94 4.96 6.82
C LEU A 36 1.87 5.95 5.65
N GLU A 37 1.37 7.16 5.92
CA GLU A 37 1.37 8.28 4.98
C GLU A 37 2.81 8.77 4.72
N GLY A 38 3.12 9.08 3.46
CA GLY A 38 4.48 9.42 2.99
C GLY A 38 5.38 8.21 2.73
N VAL A 39 5.00 7.01 3.19
CA VAL A 39 5.74 5.76 2.95
C VAL A 39 4.98 4.82 2.04
N HIS A 40 3.75 4.45 2.41
CA HIS A 40 2.94 3.47 1.68
C HIS A 40 1.91 4.13 0.77
N PHE A 41 1.41 5.29 1.18
CA PHE A 41 0.51 6.11 0.37
C PHE A 41 0.79 7.59 0.59
N THR A 42 0.38 8.41 -0.38
CA THR A 42 0.40 9.87 -0.30
C THR A 42 -0.99 10.43 -0.59
N ARG A 43 -1.27 11.65 -0.13
CA ARG A 43 -2.51 12.38 -0.41
C ARG A 43 -2.17 13.61 -1.23
N LEU A 44 -2.39 13.54 -2.55
CA LEU A 44 -2.14 14.69 -3.43
C LEU A 44 -3.32 15.69 -3.46
N THR A 45 -4.56 15.20 -3.41
CA THR A 45 -5.78 16.02 -3.54
C THR A 45 -6.90 15.57 -2.59
N GLY A 46 -6.53 15.08 -1.40
CA GLY A 46 -7.45 14.45 -0.44
C GLY A 46 -7.79 12.99 -0.76
N ARG A 47 -7.34 12.48 -1.91
CA ARG A 47 -7.45 11.06 -2.28
C ARG A 47 -6.15 10.33 -1.97
N PRO A 48 -6.18 9.20 -1.23
CA PRO A 48 -5.00 8.40 -0.98
C PRO A 48 -4.57 7.65 -2.24
N ILE A 49 -3.29 7.76 -2.59
CA ILE A 49 -2.62 7.07 -3.69
C ILE A 49 -1.52 6.21 -3.09
N PHE A 50 -1.56 4.91 -3.35
CA PHE A 50 -0.62 3.93 -2.84
C PHE A 50 0.51 3.69 -3.82
N PHE A 51 1.71 3.49 -3.27
CA PHE A 51 2.89 3.09 -4.02
C PHE A 51 2.99 1.56 -3.98
N TRP A 52 2.75 0.88 -5.11
CA TRP A 52 2.72 -0.58 -5.14
C TRP A 52 4.01 -1.19 -4.60
N SER A 53 5.17 -0.69 -5.00
CA SER A 53 6.48 -1.20 -4.55
C SER A 53 6.60 -1.21 -3.02
N ARG A 54 6.07 -0.18 -2.35
CA ARG A 54 6.11 -0.05 -0.89
C ARG A 54 5.09 -0.95 -0.20
N VAL A 55 3.90 -1.06 -0.77
CA VAL A 55 2.87 -1.99 -0.28
C VAL A 55 3.31 -3.44 -0.45
N GLU A 56 3.90 -3.80 -1.59
CA GLU A 56 4.45 -5.14 -1.83
C GLU A 56 5.56 -5.47 -0.84
N GLU A 57 6.48 -4.53 -0.59
CA GLU A 57 7.53 -4.70 0.42
C GLU A 57 6.93 -4.92 1.83
N LEU A 58 5.90 -4.15 2.20
CA LEU A 58 5.18 -4.34 3.46
C LEU A 58 4.52 -5.71 3.54
N LEU A 59 3.87 -6.19 2.48
CA LEU A 59 3.24 -7.51 2.43
C LEU A 59 4.28 -8.63 2.56
N ARG A 60 5.45 -8.48 1.91
CA ARG A 60 6.59 -9.40 2.07
C ARG A 60 7.16 -9.38 3.50
N LYS A 61 7.23 -8.21 4.14
CA LYS A 61 7.70 -8.05 5.53
C LYS A 61 6.68 -8.52 6.57
N GLY A 62 5.38 -8.35 6.29
CA GLY A 62 4.24 -8.60 7.17
C GLY A 62 4.03 -10.07 7.56
N SER A 63 4.82 -11.00 7.02
CA SER A 63 4.84 -12.41 7.46
C SER A 63 5.71 -12.64 8.71
N ARG A 64 6.31 -11.59 9.29
CA ARG A 64 7.08 -11.66 10.54
C ARG A 64 6.45 -10.85 11.69
N ASN A 65 5.14 -10.95 11.91
CA ASN A 65 4.56 -10.52 13.18
C ASN A 65 4.31 -11.73 14.08
N GLY A 66 5.42 -12.20 14.64
CA GLY A 66 5.48 -13.24 15.66
C GLY A 66 6.73 -13.00 16.50
N ARG A 67 6.63 -12.06 17.44
CA ARG A 67 7.46 -12.00 18.65
C ARG A 67 6.78 -11.10 19.67
#